data_AF-W8Y5W5-F1
#
_entry.id   AF-W8Y5W5-F1
#
_cell.length_a   1.000
_cell.length_b   1.000
_cell.length_c   1.000
_cell.angle_alpha   90.00
_cell.angle_beta   90.00
_cell.angle_gamma   90.00
#
_symmetry.space_group_name_H-M   'P 1'
#
loop_
_entity.id
_entity.type
_entity.pdbx_description
1 polymer ?
#
loop_
_entity_poly.entity_id
_entity_poly.type
_entity_poly.pdbx_seq_one_letter_code
_entity_poly.pdbx_strand_id
1 'polypeptide(L)' 'MFTTETFLVLCYKCKLTKADLEDMTIGMCLDYIDEYLEMQKPPQEKTRKATQADFNSF' A
#
# COMPACT_ATOMS: atom_id res chain seq x y z
N MET A 1 6.05 13.14 7.97
CA MET A 1 7.15 13.72 7.16
C MET A 1 7.75 12.57 6.38
N PHE A 2 7.71 12.63 5.05
CA PHE A 2 8.37 11.64 4.21
C PHE A 2 9.87 11.95 4.21
N THR A 3 10.69 11.03 4.71
CA THR A 3 12.15 11.20 4.79
C THR A 3 12.86 10.25 3.81
N THR A 4 14.11 10.53 3.51
CA THR A 4 14.95 9.66 2.66
C THR A 4 15.05 8.24 3.22
N GLU A 5 15.16 8.08 4.53
CA GLU A 5 15.20 6.77 5.18
C GLU A 5 13.88 6.01 4.98
N THR A 6 12.75 6.71 5.11
CA THR A 6 11.43 6.13 4.87
C THR A 6 11.28 5.69 3.42
N PHE A 7 11.74 6.51 2.46
CA PHE A 7 11.76 6.16 1.04
C PHE A 7 12.58 4.90 0.78
N LEU A 8 13.81 4.81 1.29
CA LEU A 8 14.69 3.66 1.08
C LEU A 8 14.15 2.37 1.71
N VAL A 9 13.54 2.46 2.90
CA VAL A 9 12.86 1.32 3.53
C VAL A 9 11.70 0.81 2.68
N LEU A 10 10.91 1.72 2.10
CA LEU A 10 9.80 1.35 1.21
C LEU A 10 10.29 0.75 -0.11
N CYS A 11 11.37 1.29 -0.69
CA CYS A 11 12.01 0.71 -1.87
C CYS A 11 12.43 -0.74 -1.59
N TYR A 12 13.11 -0.98 -0.48
CA TYR A 12 13.51 -2.33 -0.07
C TYR A 12 12.32 -3.25 0.14
N LYS A 13 11.26 -2.78 0.81
CA LYS A 13 10.02 -3.54 1.03
C LYS A 13 9.31 -3.92 -0.28
N CYS A 14 9.33 -3.04 -1.27
CA CYS A 14 8.73 -3.26 -2.60
C CYS A 14 9.69 -3.92 -3.58
N LYS A 15 10.87 -4.35 -3.10
CA LYS A 15 11.92 -5.04 -3.85
C LYS A 15 12.52 -4.21 -5.00
N LEU A 16 12.46 -2.88 -4.90
CA LEU A 16 13.20 -2.00 -5.80
C LEU A 16 14.70 -2.15 -5.53
N THR A 17 15.43 -2.45 -6.59
CA THR A 17 16.88 -2.61 -6.58
C THR A 17 17.57 -1.29 -6.89
N LYS A 18 18.89 -1.24 -6.70
CA LYS A 18 19.70 -0.08 -7.09
C LYS A 18 19.59 0.23 -8.59
N ALA A 19 19.47 -0.79 -9.44
CA ALA A 19 19.30 -0.60 -10.88
C ALA A 19 17.96 0.08 -11.19
N ASP A 20 16.87 -0.37 -10.56
CA ASP A 20 15.55 0.26 -10.72
C ASP A 20 15.59 1.75 -10.32
N LEU A 21 16.29 2.09 -9.24
CA LEU A 21 16.44 3.48 -8.78
C LEU A 21 17.34 4.35 -9.69
N GLU A 22 18.21 3.74 -10.50
CA GLU A 22 19.03 4.44 -11.49
C GLU A 22 18.24 4.72 -12.78
N ASP A 23 17.29 3.83 -13.13
CA ASP A 23 16.46 3.93 -14.33
C ASP A 23 15.14 4.69 -14.11
N MET A 24 14.63 4.71 -12.87
CA MET A 24 13.35 5.33 -12.52
C MET A 24 13.53 6.74 -11.95
N THR A 25 12.62 7.64 -12.32
CA THR A 25 12.50 8.92 -11.61
C THR A 25 11.93 8.73 -10.20
N ILE A 26 12.14 9.69 -9.30
CA ILE A 26 11.56 9.64 -7.95
C ILE A 26 10.03 9.48 -7.98
N GLY A 27 9.34 10.12 -8.92
CA GLY A 27 7.88 9.98 -9.08
C GLY A 27 7.47 8.56 -9.42
N MET A 28 8.15 7.95 -10.39
CA MET A 28 7.91 6.55 -10.78
C MET A 28 8.12 5.58 -9.60
N CYS A 29 9.13 5.82 -8.77
CA CYS A 29 9.37 4.98 -7.59
C CYS A 29 8.22 5.09 -6.58
N LEU A 30 7.72 6.31 -6.34
CA LEU A 30 6.61 6.56 -5.43
C LEU A 30 5.31 5.92 -5.94
N ASP A 31 5.00 6.09 -7.22
CA ASP A 31 3.81 5.50 -7.84
C ASP A 31 3.84 3.97 -7.74
N TYR A 32 4.98 3.35 -8.04
CA TYR A 32 5.16 1.90 -7.91
C TYR A 32 4.99 1.42 -6.46
N ILE A 33 5.56 2.14 -5.49
CA ILE A 33 5.42 1.81 -4.06
C ILE A 33 3.94 1.85 -3.65
N ASP A 34 3.20 2.88 -4.07
CA ASP A 34 1.79 3.03 -3.74
C ASP A 34 0.94 1.91 -4.35
N GLU A 35 1.15 1.59 -5.63
CA GLU A 35 0.49 0.46 -6.30
C GLU A 35 0.81 -0.88 -5.62
N TYR A 36 2.09 -1.12 -5.32
CA TYR A 36 2.52 -2.33 -4.62
C TYR A 36 1.80 -2.47 -3.27
N LEU A 37 1.75 -1.40 -2.48
CA LEU A 37 1.06 -1.42 -1.19
C LEU A 37 -0.44 -1.65 -1.33
N GLU A 38 -1.09 -1.08 -2.35
CA GLU A 38 -2.51 -1.31 -2.64
C GLU A 38 -2.77 -2.79 -2.96
N MET A 39 -1.92 -3.41 -3.78
CA MET A 39 -2.02 -4.84 -4.12
C MET A 39 -1.80 -5.77 -2.92
N GLN A 40 -1.07 -5.32 -1.89
CA GLN A 40 -0.85 -6.08 -0.66
C GLN A 40 -1.98 -5.91 0.36
N LYS A 41 -2.91 -4.96 0.17
CA LYS A 41 -4.04 -4.82 1.08
C LYS A 41 -4.88 -6.10 0.98
N PRO A 42 -5.28 -6.69 2.12
CA PRO A 42 -6.26 -7.76 2.09
C PRO A 42 -7.50 -7.24 1.36
N PRO A 43 -8.23 -8.10 0.62
CA PRO A 43 -9.51 -7.69 0.06
C PRO A 43 -10.32 -7.11 1.20
N GLN A 44 -10.72 -5.84 1.08
CA GLN A 44 -11.46 -5.15 2.14
C GLN A 44 -12.59 -6.08 2.57
N GLU A 45 -12.67 -6.38 3.88
CA GLU A 45 -13.82 -7.10 4.41
C GLU A 45 -15.06 -6.43 3.84
N LYS A 46 -15.91 -7.22 3.17
CA LYS A 46 -17.15 -6.70 2.61
C LYS A 46 -17.92 -6.06 3.77
N THR A 47 -17.87 -4.74 3.85
CA THR A 47 -18.69 -3.96 4.77
C THR A 47 -20.12 -4.14 4.29
N ARG A 48 -20.80 -5.17 4.81
CA ARG A 48 -22.22 -5.33 4.56
C ARG A 48 -22.97 -4.29 5.38
N LYS A 49 -24.03 -3.73 4.80
CA LYS A 49 -24.95 -2.89 5.58
C LYS A 49 -25.47 -3.72 6.77
N ALA A 50 -25.49 -3.10 7.94
CA ALA A 50 -26.18 -3.67 9.10
C ALA A 50 -27.65 -3.88 8.74
N THR A 51 -28.19 -5.00 9.20
CA THR A 51 -29.56 -5.43 8.96
C THR A 51 -30.33 -5.45 10.27
N GLN A 52 -31.65 -5.53 10.21
CA GLN A 52 -32.49 -5.68 11.39
C GLN A 52 -32.12 -6.92 12.24
N ALA A 53 -31.59 -7.98 11.61
CA ALA A 53 -31.12 -9.16 12.32
C ALA A 53 -29.94 -8.85 13.26
N ASP A 54 -29.10 -7.88 12.91
CA ASP A 54 -27.99 -7.44 13.78
C ASP A 54 -28.53 -6.68 14.99
N PHE A 55 -29.60 -5.89 14.83
CA PHE A 55 -30.27 -5.23 15.95
C PHE A 55 -30.94 -6.23 16.90
N ASN A 56 -31.55 -7.28 16.35
CA ASN A 56 -32.25 -8.30 17.14
C ASN A 56 -31.30 -9.24 17.92
N SER A 57 -29.98 -9.15 17.68
CA SER A 57 -28.95 -9.98 18.32
C SER A 57 -28.26 -9.30 19.51
N PHE A 58 -28.65 -8.06 19.85
CA PHE A 58 -28.26 -7.35 21.07
C PHE A 58 -29.29 -7.58 22.19
#